data_AF-A0A7J8CRU7-F1
#
_entry.id   AF-A0A7J8CRU7-F1
#
_cell.length_a   1.000
_cell.length_b   1.000
_cell.length_c   1.000
_cell.angle_alpha   90.00
_cell.angle_beta   90.00
_cell.angle_gamma   90.00
#
_symmetry.space_group_name_H-M   'P 1'
#
loop_
_entity.id
_entity.type
_entity.pdbx_description
1 polymer ?
#
loop_
_entity_poly.entity_id
_entity_poly.type
_entity_poly.pdbx_seq_one_letter_code
_entity_poly.pdbx_strand_id
1 'polypeptide(L)'
;MDAQLELKEALTEIKNNLHSFNNRVCKSKEQTIDLEYKEAKNAQSEQQKEKRIQRNEDSVRSLWVNFKRTNIHIMGVIEGGEREQEIENLFEIMTENFPNLVKETDIHVQEAQRVPNKMNPNRSTPRHIIIKMRKIKGKENLKSSKRKADSYLQKSSHQTVSRFP
;
A
#
# COMPACT_ATOMS: atom_id res chain seq x y z
N MET A 1 -73.49 47.13 6.44
CA MET A 1 -72.21 47.83 6.72
C MET A 1 -71.12 46.82 7.08
N ASP A 2 -71.49 45.74 7.76
CA ASP A 2 -70.57 44.73 8.32
C ASP A 2 -69.73 43.96 7.28
N ALA A 3 -70.33 43.50 6.16
CA ALA A 3 -69.60 42.76 5.13
C ALA A 3 -68.45 43.56 4.45
N GLN A 4 -68.56 44.90 4.38
CA GLN A 4 -67.49 45.73 3.81
C GLN A 4 -66.32 45.95 4.78
N LEU A 5 -66.57 45.89 6.10
CA LEU A 5 -65.55 46.01 7.12
C LEU A 5 -64.74 44.71 7.22
N GLU A 6 -65.44 43.56 7.25
CA GLU A 6 -64.82 42.22 7.24
C GLU A 6 -63.90 42.01 6.02
N LEU A 7 -64.32 42.45 4.83
CA LEU A 7 -63.49 42.38 3.62
C LEU A 7 -62.19 43.19 3.75
N LYS A 8 -62.26 44.38 4.37
CA LYS A 8 -61.07 45.24 4.57
C LYS A 8 -60.10 44.66 5.58
N GLU A 9 -60.61 44.03 6.64
CA GLU A 9 -59.79 43.35 7.64
C GLU A 9 -59.08 42.14 7.02
N ALA A 10 -59.81 41.29 6.30
CA ALA A 10 -59.24 40.14 5.60
C ALA A 10 -58.16 40.55 4.58
N LEU A 11 -58.39 41.63 3.82
CA LEU A 11 -57.41 42.14 2.85
C LEU A 11 -56.15 42.65 3.53
N THR A 12 -56.30 43.31 4.69
CA THR A 12 -55.17 43.78 5.50
C THR A 12 -54.36 42.62 6.08
N GLU A 13 -55.03 41.58 6.55
CA GLU A 13 -54.39 40.36 7.03
C GLU A 13 -53.60 39.65 5.93
N ILE A 14 -54.21 39.46 4.75
CA ILE A 14 -53.54 38.89 3.57
C ILE A 14 -52.30 39.71 3.20
N LYS A 15 -52.39 41.04 3.22
CA LYS A 15 -51.26 41.92 2.91
C LYS A 15 -50.10 41.75 3.91
N ASN A 16 -50.39 41.66 5.20
CA ASN A 16 -49.38 41.47 6.24
C ASN A 16 -48.73 40.08 6.14
N ASN A 17 -49.54 39.04 5.87
CA ASN A 17 -49.06 37.68 5.66
C ASN A 17 -48.15 37.58 4.44
N LEU A 18 -48.52 38.23 3.33
CA LEU A 18 -47.70 38.29 2.11
C LEU A 18 -46.37 39.02 2.36
N HIS A 19 -46.40 40.12 3.12
CA HIS A 19 -45.17 40.83 3.49
C HIS A 19 -44.24 39.97 4.36
N SER A 20 -44.80 39.31 5.39
CA SER A 20 -44.06 38.37 6.26
C SER A 20 -43.47 37.21 5.44
N PHE A 21 -44.25 36.64 4.53
CA PHE A 21 -43.81 35.57 3.64
C PHE A 21 -42.66 36.02 2.74
N ASN A 22 -42.77 37.20 2.12
CA ASN A 22 -41.70 37.75 1.27
C ASN A 22 -40.40 37.95 2.05
N ASN A 23 -40.46 38.47 3.27
CA ASN A 23 -39.27 38.63 4.11
C ASN A 23 -38.60 37.29 4.41
N ARG A 24 -39.40 36.25 4.72
CA ARG A 24 -38.88 34.88 4.92
C ARG A 24 -38.26 34.30 3.64
N VAL A 25 -38.87 34.54 2.48
CA VAL A 25 -38.35 34.11 1.17
C VAL A 25 -37.03 34.79 0.86
N CYS A 26 -36.90 36.10 1.07
CA CYS A 26 -35.64 36.82 0.87
C CYS A 26 -34.53 36.27 1.76
N LYS A 27 -34.81 36.10 3.06
CA LYS A 27 -33.85 35.51 4.00
C LYS A 27 -33.43 34.09 3.61
N SER A 28 -34.38 33.26 3.17
CA SER A 28 -34.06 31.90 2.71
C SER A 28 -33.19 31.91 1.45
N LYS A 29 -33.44 32.83 0.51
CA LYS A 29 -32.62 32.95 -0.71
C LYS A 29 -31.17 33.30 -0.38
N GLU A 30 -30.95 34.24 0.52
CA GLU A 30 -29.59 34.60 0.99
C GLU A 30 -28.88 33.40 1.61
N GLN A 31 -29.57 32.63 2.46
CA GLN A 31 -29.02 31.42 3.05
C GLN A 31 -28.68 30.36 2.00
N THR A 32 -29.51 30.19 0.96
CA THR A 32 -29.23 29.27 -0.14
C THR A 32 -27.96 29.67 -0.89
N ILE A 33 -27.79 30.96 -1.21
CA ILE A 33 -26.59 31.47 -1.89
C ILE A 33 -25.33 31.21 -1.06
N ASP A 34 -25.39 31.47 0.26
CA ASP A 34 -24.27 31.21 1.17
C ASP A 34 -23.90 29.72 1.24
N LEU A 35 -24.90 28.84 1.22
CA LEU A 35 -24.71 27.40 1.21
C LEU A 35 -24.10 26.93 -0.11
N GLU A 36 -24.60 27.39 -1.25
CA GLU A 36 -24.05 27.08 -2.58
C GLU A 36 -22.56 27.47 -2.69
N TYR A 37 -22.19 28.65 -2.17
CA TYR A 37 -20.80 29.07 -2.13
C TYR A 37 -19.92 28.15 -1.26
N LYS A 38 -20.42 27.76 -0.08
CA LYS A 38 -19.70 26.83 0.81
C LYS A 38 -19.58 25.44 0.18
N GLU A 39 -20.61 24.95 -0.50
CA GLU A 39 -20.59 23.67 -1.22
C GLU A 39 -19.55 23.67 -2.33
N ALA A 40 -19.51 24.72 -3.16
CA ALA A 40 -18.50 24.85 -4.21
C ALA A 40 -17.07 24.86 -3.64
N LYS A 41 -16.85 25.60 -2.55
CA LYS A 41 -15.54 25.63 -1.86
C LYS A 41 -15.16 24.27 -1.28
N ASN A 42 -16.12 23.55 -0.70
CA ASN A 42 -15.90 22.21 -0.15
C ASN A 42 -15.57 21.21 -1.24
N ALA A 43 -16.31 21.22 -2.35
CA ALA A 43 -16.08 20.34 -3.50
C ALA A 43 -14.65 20.52 -4.07
N GLN A 44 -14.19 21.76 -4.20
CA GLN A 44 -12.81 22.05 -4.63
C GLN A 44 -11.76 21.49 -3.66
N SER A 45 -11.99 21.65 -2.35
CA SER A 45 -11.10 21.13 -1.30
C SER A 45 -11.02 19.60 -1.34
N GLU A 46 -12.17 18.92 -1.48
CA GLU A 46 -12.22 17.45 -1.58
C GLU A 46 -11.49 16.95 -2.83
N GLN A 47 -11.68 17.59 -3.98
CA GLN A 47 -10.95 17.25 -5.20
C GLN A 47 -9.43 17.39 -5.03
N GLN A 48 -8.97 18.41 -4.29
CA GLN A 48 -7.55 18.58 -4.00
C GLN A 48 -7.02 17.48 -3.07
N LYS A 49 -7.79 17.09 -2.04
CA LYS A 49 -7.43 15.99 -1.14
C LYS A 49 -7.36 14.67 -1.89
N GLU A 50 -8.31 14.38 -2.76
CA GLU A 50 -8.35 13.16 -3.56
C GLU A 50 -7.12 13.04 -4.47
N LYS A 51 -6.74 14.13 -5.16
CA LYS A 51 -5.49 14.18 -5.95
C LYS A 51 -4.23 13.99 -5.09
N ARG A 52 -4.24 14.36 -3.81
CA ARG A 52 -3.11 14.11 -2.89
C ARG A 52 -3.08 12.64 -2.45
N ILE A 53 -4.24 12.06 -2.15
CA ILE A 53 -4.37 10.64 -1.78
C ILE A 53 -3.89 9.76 -2.94
N GLN A 54 -4.39 10.00 -4.15
CA GLN A 54 -3.99 9.24 -5.34
C GLN A 54 -2.47 9.26 -5.56
N ARG A 55 -1.83 10.43 -5.47
CA ARG A 55 -0.37 10.57 -5.57
C ARG A 55 0.36 9.80 -4.48
N ASN A 56 -0.14 9.84 -3.25
CA ASN A 56 0.44 9.10 -2.14
C ASN A 56 0.33 7.60 -2.35
N GLU A 57 -0.82 7.11 -2.82
CA GLU A 57 -0.99 5.69 -3.14
C GLU A 57 -0.06 5.23 -4.25
N ASP A 58 0.07 6.00 -5.33
CA ASP A 58 0.98 5.69 -6.43
C ASP A 58 2.44 5.68 -5.95
N SER A 59 2.80 6.63 -5.08
CA SER A 59 4.11 6.64 -4.41
C SER A 59 4.32 5.38 -3.58
N VAL A 60 3.37 4.99 -2.73
CA VAL A 60 3.45 3.76 -1.91
C VAL A 60 3.53 2.52 -2.79
N ARG A 61 2.72 2.43 -3.85
CA ARG A 61 2.78 1.34 -4.84
C ARG A 61 4.16 1.25 -5.47
N SER A 62 4.73 2.38 -5.91
CA SER A 62 6.07 2.42 -6.51
C SER A 62 7.17 2.03 -5.52
N LEU A 63 7.10 2.50 -4.27
CA LEU A 63 8.03 2.12 -3.20
C LEU A 63 7.94 0.64 -2.88
N TRP A 64 6.73 0.07 -2.87
CA TRP A 64 6.52 -1.36 -2.63
C TRP A 64 7.08 -2.23 -3.75
N VAL A 65 6.88 -1.82 -5.01
CA VAL A 65 7.51 -2.46 -6.17
C VAL A 65 9.03 -2.38 -6.06
N ASN A 66 9.57 -1.23 -5.69
CA ASN A 66 11.01 -1.05 -5.48
C ASN A 66 11.54 -1.93 -4.34
N PHE A 67 10.83 -2.02 -3.21
CA PHE A 67 11.19 -2.85 -2.07
C PHE A 67 11.19 -4.34 -2.43
N LYS A 68 10.15 -4.83 -3.12
CA LYS A 68 10.14 -6.20 -3.66
C LYS A 68 11.25 -6.45 -4.67
N ARG A 69 11.59 -5.45 -5.48
CA ARG A 69 12.73 -5.53 -6.39
C ARG A 69 14.04 -5.61 -5.64
N THR A 70 14.26 -4.96 -4.50
CA THR A 70 15.53 -5.07 -3.78
C THR A 70 15.65 -6.31 -2.92
N ASN A 71 14.55 -6.88 -2.43
CA ASN A 71 14.64 -7.93 -1.40
C ASN A 71 14.77 -9.36 -1.94
N ILE A 72 15.55 -10.21 -1.27
CA ILE A 72 15.65 -11.65 -1.55
C ILE A 72 14.98 -12.42 -0.40
N HIS A 73 14.18 -13.42 -0.74
CA HIS A 73 13.56 -14.33 0.24
C HIS A 73 14.30 -15.66 0.23
N ILE A 74 14.84 -16.04 1.39
CA ILE A 74 15.47 -17.34 1.60
C ILE A 74 14.58 -18.16 2.54
N MET A 75 14.34 -19.42 2.16
CA MET A 75 13.53 -20.39 2.91
C MET A 75 14.42 -21.57 3.34
N GLY A 76 14.04 -22.27 4.41
CA GLY A 76 14.72 -23.49 4.83
C GLY A 76 15.97 -23.29 5.71
N VAL A 77 16.30 -22.06 6.10
CA VAL A 77 17.40 -21.80 7.03
C VAL A 77 16.97 -22.17 8.45
N ILE A 78 17.70 -23.07 9.10
CA ILE A 78 17.40 -23.58 10.46
C ILE A 78 17.38 -22.43 11.48
N GLU A 79 16.50 -22.50 12.49
CA GLU A 79 16.40 -21.49 13.55
C GLU A 79 17.39 -21.79 14.69
N GLY A 80 18.06 -20.77 15.24
CA GLY A 80 18.93 -20.92 16.42
C GLY A 80 20.26 -20.18 16.40
N GLY A 81 20.62 -19.49 15.30
CA GLY A 81 21.83 -18.66 15.23
C GLY A 81 21.57 -17.22 15.72
N GLU A 82 22.63 -16.54 16.17
CA GLU A 82 22.60 -15.09 16.36
C GLU A 82 22.43 -14.37 15.02
N ARG A 83 21.81 -13.19 15.02
CA ARG A 83 21.46 -12.46 13.77
C ARG A 83 22.68 -12.18 12.89
N GLU A 84 23.83 -11.92 13.48
CA GLU A 84 25.08 -11.65 12.77
C GLU A 84 25.62 -12.93 12.12
N GLN A 85 25.60 -14.06 12.85
CA GLN A 85 25.96 -15.37 12.31
C GLN A 85 25.02 -15.82 11.18
N GLU A 86 23.72 -15.50 11.27
CA GLU A 86 22.78 -15.78 10.18
C GLU A 86 23.13 -15.01 8.90
N ILE A 87 23.61 -13.77 9.01
CA ILE A 87 24.04 -12.98 7.85
C ILE A 87 25.28 -13.60 7.21
N GLU A 88 26.28 -13.98 8.01
CA GLU A 88 27.51 -14.63 7.53
C GLU A 88 27.22 -15.95 6.82
N ASN A 89 26.42 -16.82 7.45
CA ASN A 89 26.03 -18.11 6.86
C ASN A 89 25.25 -17.92 5.55
N LEU A 90 24.45 -16.86 5.44
CA LEU A 90 23.76 -16.52 4.20
C LEU A 90 24.71 -16.10 3.08
N PHE A 91 25.76 -15.35 3.41
CA PHE A 91 26.78 -14.97 2.44
C PHE A 91 27.53 -16.20 1.93
N GLU A 92 27.89 -17.14 2.80
CA GLU A 92 28.51 -18.41 2.40
C GLU A 92 27.60 -19.23 1.48
N ILE A 93 26.33 -19.37 1.83
CA ILE A 93 25.36 -20.08 0.97
C ILE A 93 25.22 -19.39 -0.40
N MET A 94 25.25 -18.06 -0.45
CA MET A 94 25.18 -17.32 -1.72
C MET A 94 26.47 -17.41 -2.54
N THR A 95 27.65 -17.38 -1.92
CA THR A 95 28.93 -17.53 -2.63
C THR A 95 29.10 -18.95 -3.16
N GLU A 96 28.66 -19.97 -2.41
CA GLU A 96 28.70 -21.36 -2.81
C GLU A 96 27.73 -21.65 -3.97
N ASN A 97 26.47 -21.23 -3.85
CA ASN A 97 25.44 -21.57 -4.83
C ASN A 97 25.39 -20.61 -6.03
N PHE A 98 25.79 -19.35 -5.84
CA PHE A 98 25.71 -18.30 -6.85
C PHE A 98 27.00 -17.45 -6.91
N PRO A 99 28.17 -18.06 -7.17
CA PRO A 99 29.46 -17.35 -7.17
C PRO A 99 29.52 -16.20 -8.18
N ASN A 100 28.86 -16.35 -9.34
CA ASN A 100 28.80 -15.30 -10.36
C ASN A 100 27.96 -14.10 -9.90
N LEU A 101 26.94 -14.35 -9.07
CA LEU A 101 26.12 -13.28 -8.51
C LEU A 101 26.95 -12.43 -7.55
N VAL A 102 27.69 -13.06 -6.65
CA VAL A 102 28.54 -12.34 -5.70
C VAL A 102 29.62 -11.52 -6.42
N LYS A 103 30.21 -12.07 -7.48
CA LYS A 103 31.22 -11.39 -8.31
C LYS A 103 30.68 -10.23 -9.15
N GLU A 104 29.50 -10.38 -9.77
CA GLU A 104 28.94 -9.36 -10.67
C GLU A 104 28.21 -8.23 -9.96
N THR A 105 27.62 -8.51 -8.78
CA THR A 105 26.68 -7.57 -8.15
C THR A 105 27.17 -6.86 -6.89
N ASP A 106 28.43 -7.07 -6.48
CA ASP A 106 29.06 -6.38 -5.33
C ASP A 106 28.08 -6.24 -4.15
N ILE A 107 27.41 -7.36 -3.85
CA ILE A 107 26.17 -7.39 -3.06
C ILE A 107 26.47 -6.95 -1.64
N HIS A 108 26.22 -5.68 -1.38
CA HIS A 108 26.22 -5.15 -0.02
C HIS A 108 24.83 -5.37 0.57
N VAL A 109 24.72 -6.42 1.39
CA VAL A 109 23.54 -6.65 2.24
C VAL A 109 23.43 -5.47 3.20
N GLN A 110 22.28 -4.80 3.16
CA GLN A 110 21.99 -3.71 4.09
C GLN A 110 21.46 -4.27 5.41
N GLU A 111 20.62 -5.30 5.34
CA GLU A 111 19.97 -5.91 6.49
C GLU A 111 19.46 -7.31 6.11
N ALA A 112 19.47 -8.26 7.03
CA ALA A 112 18.75 -9.52 6.91
C ALA A 112 17.86 -9.72 8.13
N GLN A 113 16.60 -10.10 7.90
CA GLN A 113 15.64 -10.27 8.98
C GLN A 113 14.76 -11.50 8.77
N ARG A 114 14.50 -12.24 9.85
CA ARG A 114 13.49 -13.30 9.91
C ARG A 114 12.07 -12.70 9.90
N VAL A 115 11.20 -13.24 9.06
CA VAL A 115 9.80 -12.81 8.95
C VAL A 115 8.84 -13.98 9.18
N PRO A 116 7.89 -13.86 10.14
CA PRO A 116 7.69 -12.75 11.09
C PRO A 116 8.84 -12.62 12.12
N ASN A 117 9.04 -11.41 12.66
CA ASN A 117 10.13 -11.16 13.62
C ASN A 117 10.00 -12.02 14.90
N LYS A 118 8.76 -12.28 15.33
CA LYS A 118 8.47 -13.17 16.46
C LYS A 118 8.32 -14.61 15.97
N MET A 119 9.01 -15.53 16.65
CA MET A 119 8.86 -16.97 16.43
C MET A 119 7.50 -17.41 16.97
N ASN A 120 6.76 -18.20 16.18
CA ASN A 120 5.54 -18.86 16.65
C ASN A 120 5.92 -20.28 17.12
N PRO A 121 5.75 -20.64 18.40
CA PRO A 121 6.15 -21.95 18.92
C PRO A 121 5.39 -23.11 18.27
N ASN A 122 4.21 -22.88 17.70
CA ASN A 122 3.41 -23.91 17.02
C ASN A 122 3.85 -24.15 15.57
N ARG A 123 4.86 -23.43 15.06
CA ARG A 123 5.32 -23.54 13.68
C ARG A 123 6.46 -24.57 13.59
N SER A 124 6.23 -25.63 12.83
CA SER A 124 7.25 -26.67 12.56
C SER A 124 8.23 -26.30 11.45
N THR A 125 7.90 -25.29 10.62
CA THR A 125 8.75 -24.84 9.52
C THR A 125 9.61 -23.64 9.91
N PRO A 126 10.90 -23.60 9.50
CA PRO A 126 11.73 -22.44 9.76
C PRO A 126 11.19 -21.16 9.12
N ARG A 127 11.36 -20.02 9.81
CA ARG A 127 10.98 -18.71 9.29
C ARG A 127 11.82 -18.30 8.07
N HIS A 128 11.16 -17.58 7.16
CA HIS A 128 11.84 -17.03 5.98
C HIS A 128 12.74 -15.88 6.39
N ILE A 129 13.85 -15.71 5.69
CA ILE A 129 14.74 -14.56 5.82
C ILE A 129 14.50 -13.62 4.64
N ILE A 130 14.23 -12.36 4.93
CA ILE A 130 14.22 -11.29 3.96
C ILE A 130 15.56 -10.56 4.04
N ILE A 131 16.33 -10.63 2.96
CA ILE A 131 17.56 -9.84 2.80
C ILE A 131 17.20 -8.57 2.04
N LYS A 132 17.50 -7.42 2.65
CA LYS A 132 17.45 -6.12 1.99
C LYS A 132 18.83 -5.83 1.40
N MET A 133 18.88 -5.70 0.08
CA MET A 133 20.12 -5.31 -0.61
C MET A 133 20.20 -3.79 -0.74
N ARG A 134 21.40 -3.22 -0.62
CA ARG A 134 21.68 -1.85 -1.06
C ARG A 134 21.37 -1.75 -2.58
N LYS A 135 20.86 -0.61 -3.08
CA LYS A 135 20.46 -0.47 -4.50
C LYS A 135 21.56 -0.99 -5.45
N ILE A 136 21.29 -2.08 -6.17
CA ILE A 136 22.20 -2.66 -7.17
C ILE A 136 21.67 -2.41 -8.58
N LYS A 137 22.50 -1.90 -9.49
CA LYS A 137 22.25 -1.95 -10.95
C LYS A 137 22.53 -3.39 -11.42
N GLY A 138 21.54 -4.29 -11.43
CA GLY A 138 21.80 -5.64 -12.00
C GLY A 138 20.89 -6.81 -11.59
N LYS A 139 19.83 -6.62 -10.80
CA LYS A 139 19.02 -7.75 -10.29
C LYS A 139 18.19 -8.50 -11.36
N GLU A 140 18.17 -8.07 -12.61
CA GLU A 140 17.53 -8.84 -13.69
C GLU A 140 18.25 -10.18 -13.92
N ASN A 141 19.59 -10.22 -13.72
CA ASN A 141 20.42 -11.41 -13.86
C ASN A 141 20.12 -12.48 -12.80
N LEU A 142 19.61 -12.09 -11.62
CA LEU A 142 19.29 -13.00 -10.52
C LEU A 142 18.07 -13.89 -10.82
N LYS A 143 17.01 -13.31 -11.44
CA LYS A 143 15.80 -14.07 -11.80
C LYS A 143 16.06 -15.10 -12.89
N SER A 144 17.00 -14.83 -13.80
CA SER A 144 17.44 -15.80 -14.81
C SER A 144 18.25 -16.94 -14.20
N SER A 145 19.09 -16.66 -13.19
CA SER A 145 19.88 -17.69 -12.50
C SER A 145 19.01 -18.63 -11.64
N LYS A 146 17.97 -18.11 -10.97
CA LYS A 146 17.01 -18.94 -10.23
C LYS A 146 16.23 -19.91 -11.14
N ARG A 147 15.74 -19.44 -12.30
CA ARG A 147 15.08 -20.32 -13.29
C ARG A 147 15.99 -21.45 -13.77
N LYS A 148 17.30 -21.20 -13.87
CA LYS A 148 18.28 -22.24 -14.19
C LYS A 148 18.50 -23.20 -13.00
N ALA A 149 18.67 -22.70 -11.77
CA ALA A 149 18.85 -23.51 -10.57
C ALA A 149 17.66 -24.45 -10.26
N ASP A 150 16.42 -23.96 -10.39
CA ASP A 150 15.21 -24.77 -10.21
C ASP A 150 15.19 -25.96 -11.21
N SER A 151 15.74 -25.78 -12.42
CA SER A 151 15.88 -26.87 -13.41
C SER A 151 16.99 -27.89 -13.07
N TYR A 152 18.00 -27.50 -12.29
CA TYR A 152 19.07 -28.42 -11.87
C TYR A 152 18.65 -29.27 -10.66
N LEU A 153 17.87 -28.71 -9.73
CA LEU A 153 17.31 -29.44 -8.58
C LEU A 153 16.21 -30.45 -9.00
N GLN A 154 15.47 -30.17 -10.07
CA GLN A 154 14.48 -31.11 -10.62
C GLN A 154 15.15 -32.25 -11.42
N LYS A 155 16.33 -32.02 -12.02
CA LYS A 155 17.07 -33.07 -12.74
C LYS A 155 17.83 -34.00 -11.79
N SER A 156 18.38 -33.49 -10.69
CA SER A 156 19.08 -34.32 -9.70
C SER A 156 18.15 -35.27 -8.94
N SER A 157 16.89 -34.88 -8.74
CA SER A 157 15.85 -35.73 -8.13
C SER A 157 15.34 -36.85 -9.05
N HIS A 158 15.61 -36.78 -10.36
CA HIS A 158 15.30 -37.84 -11.32
C HIS A 158 16.46 -38.79 -11.60
N GLN A 159 17.66 -38.54 -11.07
CA GLN A 159 18.85 -39.37 -11.31
C GLN A 159 19.27 -40.27 -10.13
N THR A 160 18.62 -40.17 -8.97
CA THR A 160 18.93 -41.00 -7.80
C THR A 160 17.84 -42.03 -7.48
N VAL A 161 17.19 -42.58 -8.51
CA VAL A 161 16.39 -43.82 -8.37
C VAL A 161 16.83 -44.84 -9.41
N SER A 162 18.06 -45.31 -9.30
CA SER A 162 18.40 -46.72 -9.55
C SER A 162 19.87 -46.96 -9.24
N ARG A 163 20.13 -47.90 -8.33
CA ARG A 163 21.09 -49.02 -8.45
C ARG A 163 21.59 -49.42 -7.05
N PHE A 164 20.80 -50.27 -6.39
CA PHE A 164 21.35 -51.38 -5.60
C PHE A 164 21.34 -52.60 -6.55
N PRO A 165 22.41 -53.40 -6.59
CA PRO A 165 22.78 -54.31 -5.51
C PRO A 165 24.11 -53.97 -4.83
#